data_AF-A0A8J4YJ64-F1
#
_entry.id   AF-A0A8J4YJ64-F1
#
_cell.length_a   1.000
_cell.length_b   1.000
_cell.length_c   1.000
_cell.angle_alpha   90.00
_cell.angle_beta   90.00
_cell.angle_gamma   90.00
#
_symmetry.space_group_name_H-M   'P 1'
#
loop_
_entity.id
_entity.type
_entity.pdbx_description
1 polymer ?
#
loop_
_entity_poly.entity_id
_entity_poly.type
_entity_poly.pdbx_seq_one_letter_code
_entity_poly.pdbx_strand_id
1 'polypeptide(L)'
;MLLPGPTASTAAITLASTRDDPQLSGMPERAGLLTGGTAGLDYDLSSCNSGDSNQRLILKSEQTRCCQLMCVEHSLVVEGARKAFGEGRTRPLAFRRQQLQQYRQMLQDHRLDFLKALAEDLNKPSLEALSMDVDLALKDANNLLANLDQWVKKEDVASVIPGDKSYIIKEPYGVVLVMGAWNYPIQVSLVPAAGAIAAGNTVVIKPSEVSPATAAAIAKYLPQYLDKECFRVVLGGVAETTELLKERFDYIFYTGSTSVGRIVREAANKYLTPTTLEMGGKSPCYVDATADIDMAARRILWGKMTNLGQTCIAPDYILCPKAVQDAFVAKAKEVLKEWYGQDPSKSPDLARIVAERHVDRLAQYLKEGKAVIGGQYNKAAKWVEPTVLVDVKEGSSVMRDEIFGPILPILNVDTPEEAITFINNRLEVTSKLEVQGLGSSGAVDALELSYRRCSCGCWGRGRRVIASLLHLPPLGLAVRCLRRHAAKLLRPGEQGEFRALGEEGRGHPRQGTAAFLPRG
;
A
#
# COMPACT_ATOMS: atom_id res chain seq x y z
N MET A 1 -49.33 -23.29 4.04
CA MET A 1 -49.46 -24.02 5.31
C MET A 1 -48.06 -24.20 5.87
N LEU A 2 -47.58 -23.23 6.64
CA LEU A 2 -47.65 -23.13 8.11
C LEU A 2 -46.70 -24.10 8.83
N LEU A 3 -45.55 -23.52 9.20
CA LEU A 3 -44.69 -23.68 10.39
C LEU A 3 -45.40 -24.21 11.67
N PRO A 4 -44.70 -24.72 12.72
CA PRO A 4 -43.55 -24.02 13.36
C PRO A 4 -42.43 -24.86 14.01
N GLY A 5 -41.32 -24.16 14.34
CA GLY A 5 -40.25 -24.61 15.27
C GLY A 5 -40.69 -24.58 16.73
N PRO A 6 -39.77 -24.78 17.71
CA PRO A 6 -39.11 -23.61 18.30
C PRO A 6 -37.68 -23.79 18.89
N THR A 7 -37.01 -22.63 19.02
CA THR A 7 -36.13 -22.12 20.10
C THR A 7 -34.80 -22.81 20.47
N ALA A 8 -33.70 -22.08 20.23
CA ALA A 8 -32.45 -22.19 20.99
C ALA A 8 -32.31 -20.94 21.89
N SER A 9 -32.02 -21.18 23.17
CA SER A 9 -31.86 -20.21 24.26
C SER A 9 -30.41 -19.70 24.36
N THR A 10 -30.31 -18.44 24.76
CA THR A 10 -29.17 -17.67 25.25
C THR A 10 -28.44 -18.31 26.45
N ALA A 11 -27.11 -18.14 26.51
CA ALA A 11 -26.22 -18.01 27.69
C ALA A 11 -24.80 -18.48 27.31
N ALA A 12 -23.67 -18.03 27.84
CA ALA A 12 -23.27 -16.87 28.63
C ALA A 12 -21.73 -16.93 28.65
N ILE A 13 -21.08 -15.77 28.63
CA ILE A 13 -19.66 -15.60 28.92
C ILE A 13 -19.45 -15.93 30.40
N THR A 14 -18.47 -16.79 30.72
CA THR A 14 -17.97 -16.94 32.10
C THR A 14 -16.45 -16.95 32.10
N LEU A 15 -15.88 -15.87 32.63
CA LEU A 15 -14.51 -15.79 33.15
C LEU A 15 -14.41 -16.64 34.43
N ALA A 16 -13.36 -17.44 34.56
CA ALA A 16 -13.01 -18.08 35.82
C ALA A 16 -11.54 -17.84 36.13
N SER A 17 -11.29 -17.26 37.29
CA SER A 17 -9.98 -17.02 37.90
C SER A 17 -9.83 -17.82 39.19
N THR A 18 -8.60 -18.27 39.44
CA THR A 18 -7.92 -18.53 40.74
C THR A 18 -7.94 -19.93 41.39
N ARG A 19 -6.75 -20.23 41.97
CA ARG A 19 -6.32 -21.16 43.04
C ARG A 19 -5.85 -22.56 42.60
N ASP A 20 -4.54 -22.84 42.67
CA ASP A 20 -3.63 -23.12 43.82
C ASP A 20 -3.68 -24.59 44.24
N ASP A 21 -2.54 -25.31 44.10
CA ASP A 21 -1.99 -26.17 45.18
C ASP A 21 -0.49 -26.55 44.92
N PRO A 22 0.34 -26.76 45.97
CA PRO A 22 1.83 -26.77 45.92
C PRO A 22 2.51 -28.12 46.27
N GLN A 23 3.85 -28.06 46.44
CA GLN A 23 4.85 -29.07 46.92
C GLN A 23 5.53 -29.86 45.79
N LEU A 24 6.87 -29.91 45.65
CA LEU A 24 7.85 -30.33 46.65
C LEU A 24 9.20 -29.57 46.61
N SER A 25 9.76 -29.47 47.81
CA SER A 25 11.03 -28.96 48.31
C SER A 25 12.30 -29.74 47.93
N GLY A 26 13.45 -29.07 47.91
CA GLY A 26 14.79 -29.69 47.98
C GLY A 26 15.97 -28.72 47.88
N MET A 27 16.31 -28.07 49.00
CA MET A 27 17.56 -27.30 49.24
C MET A 27 18.69 -28.25 49.71
N PRO A 28 20.00 -27.90 49.65
CA PRO A 28 20.57 -26.91 50.56
C PRO A 28 21.72 -26.01 50.06
N GLU A 29 21.98 -25.01 50.90
CA GLU A 29 22.93 -23.90 50.85
C GLU A 29 24.41 -24.27 50.68
N ARG A 30 25.19 -23.33 50.11
CA ARG A 30 26.55 -23.02 50.57
C ARG A 30 26.91 -21.56 50.28
N ALA A 31 27.34 -20.88 51.33
CA ALA A 31 27.90 -19.53 51.35
C ALA A 31 29.28 -19.46 50.67
N GLY A 32 29.59 -18.30 50.07
CA GLY A 32 30.90 -17.99 49.48
C GLY A 32 30.99 -16.53 49.02
N LEU A 33 31.56 -15.71 49.88
CA LEU A 33 31.91 -14.29 49.74
C LEU A 33 32.85 -14.00 48.53
N LEU A 34 32.64 -12.87 47.82
CA LEU A 34 33.62 -11.82 47.45
C LEU A 34 33.38 -11.15 46.07
N THR A 35 32.91 -9.88 46.16
CA THR A 35 33.39 -8.65 45.47
C THR A 35 33.39 -8.49 43.94
N GLY A 36 32.72 -7.42 43.50
CA GLY A 36 32.90 -6.70 42.22
C GLY A 36 31.55 -6.17 41.70
N GLY A 37 31.03 -5.02 42.15
CA GLY A 37 31.33 -3.69 41.61
C GLY A 37 30.89 -3.61 40.14
N THR A 38 29.75 -3.02 39.77
CA THR A 38 29.50 -1.56 39.76
C THR A 38 28.00 -1.21 39.85
N ALA A 39 27.67 -0.29 40.76
CA ALA A 39 26.44 0.52 40.79
C ALA A 39 26.25 1.26 39.44
N GLY A 40 25.05 1.46 38.88
CA GLY A 40 23.84 1.89 39.56
C GLY A 40 23.88 3.41 39.72
N LEU A 41 23.58 4.16 38.65
CA LEU A 41 23.37 5.60 38.71
C LEU A 41 21.93 5.91 38.26
N ASP A 42 21.07 6.02 39.28
CA ASP A 42 19.86 6.84 39.23
C ASP A 42 20.28 8.31 39.01
N TYR A 43 19.66 8.99 38.05
CA TYR A 43 19.81 10.44 37.89
C TYR A 43 18.65 11.16 38.57
N ASP A 44 18.94 11.73 39.73
CA ASP A 44 18.12 12.72 40.42
C ASP A 44 18.28 14.09 39.70
N LEU A 45 17.20 14.54 39.07
CA LEU A 45 17.08 15.85 38.42
C LEU A 45 16.63 16.90 39.44
N SER A 46 17.47 17.24 40.42
CA SER A 46 17.13 18.31 41.36
C SER A 46 18.32 19.03 42.01
N SER A 47 19.42 19.26 41.29
CA SER A 47 20.32 20.38 41.61
C SER A 47 21.39 20.58 40.53
N CYS A 48 21.36 21.71 39.83
CA CYS A 48 22.54 22.35 39.22
C CYS A 48 22.12 23.69 38.62
N ASN A 49 22.02 24.69 39.49
CA ASN A 49 21.96 26.10 39.12
C ASN A 49 23.32 26.71 39.46
N SER A 50 24.33 26.46 38.63
CA SER A 50 25.61 27.16 38.68
C SER A 50 26.30 26.99 37.32
N GLY A 51 26.59 28.12 36.67
CA GLY A 51 27.08 28.17 35.30
C GLY A 51 28.50 27.62 35.16
N ASP A 52 28.66 26.68 34.24
CA ASP A 52 29.91 26.49 33.53
C ASP A 52 29.62 26.09 32.08
N SER A 53 29.89 27.01 31.16
CA SER A 53 29.60 26.88 29.73
C SER A 53 30.44 25.79 29.04
N ASN A 54 31.56 25.37 29.63
CA ASN A 54 32.46 24.40 29.03
C ASN A 54 32.00 22.93 29.20
N GLN A 55 31.33 22.58 30.31
CA GLN A 55 30.79 21.22 30.49
C GLN A 55 29.60 20.93 29.56
N ARG A 56 28.77 21.95 29.24
CA ARG A 56 27.71 21.83 28.22
C ARG A 56 28.25 21.63 26.81
N LEU A 57 29.44 22.15 26.50
CA LEU A 57 30.07 22.00 25.18
C LEU A 57 30.67 20.61 25.00
N ILE A 58 31.26 20.03 26.04
CA ILE A 58 31.85 18.67 25.98
C ILE A 58 30.75 17.61 25.88
N LEU A 59 29.69 17.71 26.69
CA LEU A 59 28.54 16.81 26.62
C LEU A 59 27.79 16.93 25.28
N LYS A 60 27.64 18.15 24.74
CA LYS A 60 27.12 18.32 23.36
C LYS A 60 28.06 17.73 22.33
N SER A 61 29.38 17.85 22.49
CA SER A 61 30.34 17.27 21.54
C SER A 61 30.33 15.75 21.54
N GLU A 62 30.21 15.10 22.70
CA GLU A 62 30.15 13.63 22.82
C GLU A 62 28.79 13.07 22.39
N GLN A 63 27.70 13.79 22.68
CA GLN A 63 26.36 13.44 22.19
C GLN A 63 26.24 13.66 20.66
N THR A 64 26.93 14.67 20.11
CA THR A 64 27.05 14.87 18.66
C THR A 64 27.94 13.80 18.02
N ARG A 65 29.01 13.36 18.69
CA ARG A 65 29.89 12.28 18.22
C ARG A 65 29.20 10.92 18.27
N CYS A 66 28.37 10.67 19.29
CA CYS A 66 27.57 9.46 19.42
C CYS A 66 26.38 9.43 18.44
N CYS A 67 25.82 10.59 18.08
CA CYS A 67 24.85 10.71 16.98
C CYS A 67 25.52 10.61 15.59
N GLN A 68 26.76 11.08 15.42
CA GLN A 68 27.53 10.96 14.17
C GLN A 68 28.05 9.53 13.92
N LEU A 69 28.26 8.73 14.97
CA LEU A 69 28.66 7.31 14.86
C LEU A 69 27.53 6.37 14.39
N MET A 70 26.30 6.87 14.22
CA MET A 70 25.21 6.16 13.56
C MET A 70 24.88 6.67 12.16
N CYS A 71 25.70 7.58 11.60
CA CYS A 71 25.70 7.87 10.17
C CYS A 71 26.31 6.66 9.45
N VAL A 72 25.46 5.67 9.15
CA VAL A 72 25.82 4.62 8.23
C VAL A 72 26.08 5.28 6.89
N GLU A 73 27.33 5.23 6.42
CA GLU A 73 27.65 5.65 5.06
C GLU A 73 26.77 4.82 4.11
N HIS A 74 25.81 5.45 3.44
CA HIS A 74 24.85 4.73 2.58
C HIS A 74 25.56 3.88 1.53
N SER A 75 26.73 4.34 1.07
CA SER A 75 27.68 3.61 0.23
C SER A 75 28.01 2.23 0.81
N LEU A 76 28.42 2.13 2.08
CA LEU A 76 28.78 0.86 2.74
C LEU A 76 27.60 -0.12 2.79
N VAL A 77 26.37 0.37 2.98
CA VAL A 77 25.16 -0.47 2.97
C VAL A 77 24.93 -1.06 1.59
N VAL A 78 24.99 -0.22 0.56
CA VAL A 78 24.73 -0.62 -0.82
C VAL A 78 25.86 -1.50 -1.35
N GLU A 79 27.12 -1.19 -1.03
CA GLU A 79 28.29 -2.01 -1.35
C GLU A 79 28.23 -3.38 -0.68
N GLY A 80 27.84 -3.45 0.58
CA GLY A 80 27.64 -4.72 1.29
C GLY A 80 26.58 -5.60 0.62
N ALA A 81 25.42 -5.02 0.27
CA ALA A 81 24.37 -5.73 -0.44
C ALA A 81 24.83 -6.17 -1.85
N ARG A 82 25.55 -5.31 -2.57
CA ARG A 82 26.11 -5.61 -3.89
C ARG A 82 27.15 -6.73 -3.84
N LYS A 83 28.01 -6.74 -2.81
CA LYS A 83 28.99 -7.79 -2.56
C LYS A 83 28.28 -9.13 -2.29
N ALA A 84 27.30 -9.15 -1.39
CA ALA A 84 26.53 -10.36 -1.07
C ALA A 84 25.79 -10.92 -2.31
N PHE A 85 25.27 -10.05 -3.18
CA PHE A 85 24.70 -10.45 -4.46
C PHE A 85 25.75 -11.04 -5.42
N GLY A 86 26.92 -10.39 -5.54
CA GLY A 86 28.02 -10.82 -6.40
C GLY A 86 28.62 -12.18 -6.00
N GLU A 87 28.61 -12.51 -4.71
CA GLU A 87 28.97 -13.83 -4.18
C GLU A 87 27.92 -14.91 -4.51
N GLY A 88 26.77 -14.53 -5.06
CA GLY A 88 25.73 -15.46 -5.49
C GLY A 88 24.89 -16.05 -4.35
N ARG A 89 24.97 -15.49 -3.12
CA ARG A 89 24.28 -16.02 -1.93
C ARG A 89 22.77 -16.16 -2.11
N THR A 90 22.16 -15.25 -2.87
CA THR A 90 20.72 -15.22 -3.15
C THR A 90 20.30 -16.08 -4.35
N ARG A 91 21.26 -16.68 -5.10
CA ARG A 91 20.95 -17.50 -6.28
C ARG A 91 20.21 -18.80 -5.92
N PRO A 92 20.65 -19.60 -4.93
CA PRO A 92 20.01 -20.87 -4.60
C PRO A 92 18.56 -20.69 -4.16
N LEU A 93 17.65 -21.48 -4.73
CA LEU A 93 16.23 -21.41 -4.39
C LEU A 93 15.95 -21.74 -2.91
N ALA A 94 16.73 -22.66 -2.34
CA ALA A 94 16.67 -23.02 -0.93
C ALA A 94 16.93 -21.82 -0.01
N PHE A 95 17.93 -20.99 -0.34
CA PHE A 95 18.22 -19.76 0.42
C PHE A 95 17.03 -18.80 0.35
N ARG A 96 16.50 -18.53 -0.85
CA ARG A 96 15.33 -17.63 -1.01
C ARG A 96 14.13 -18.11 -0.20
N ARG A 97 13.86 -19.42 -0.23
CA ARG A 97 12.78 -20.05 0.54
C ARG A 97 12.99 -19.88 2.04
N GLN A 98 14.20 -20.12 2.54
CA GLN A 98 14.54 -19.93 3.94
C GLN A 98 14.31 -18.46 4.36
N GLN A 99 14.77 -17.50 3.57
CA GLN A 99 14.59 -16.08 3.88
C GLN A 99 13.10 -15.67 3.90
N LEU A 100 12.28 -16.20 2.98
CA LEU A 100 10.83 -15.99 2.98
C LEU A 100 10.12 -16.66 4.17
N GLN A 101 10.60 -17.82 4.62
CA GLN A 101 10.09 -18.48 5.83
C GLN A 101 10.42 -17.65 7.08
N GLN A 102 11.65 -17.14 7.17
CA GLN A 102 12.08 -16.25 8.26
C GLN A 102 11.33 -14.91 8.26
N TYR A 103 11.09 -14.33 7.08
CA TYR A 103 10.25 -13.15 6.90
C TYR A 103 8.82 -13.38 7.42
N ARG A 104 8.21 -14.51 7.06
CA ARG A 104 6.89 -14.90 7.57
C ARG A 104 6.92 -15.07 9.09
N GLN A 105 7.94 -15.74 9.63
CA GLN A 105 8.07 -15.98 11.06
C GLN A 105 8.20 -14.66 11.85
N MET A 106 9.00 -13.71 11.36
CA MET A 106 9.13 -12.37 11.95
C MET A 106 7.78 -11.68 12.12
N LEU A 107 6.96 -11.69 11.05
CA LEU A 107 5.62 -11.10 11.07
C LEU A 107 4.66 -11.83 12.03
N GLN A 108 4.83 -13.13 12.24
CA GLN A 108 4.04 -13.92 13.19
C GLN A 108 4.45 -13.64 14.65
N ASP A 109 5.75 -13.70 14.94
CA ASP A 109 6.30 -13.55 16.28
C ASP A 109 6.10 -12.13 16.82
N HIS A 110 6.24 -11.12 15.96
CA HIS A 110 6.14 -9.71 16.34
C HIS A 110 4.83 -9.05 15.90
N ARG A 111 3.78 -9.85 15.64
CA ARG A 111 2.46 -9.33 15.22
C ARG A 111 1.95 -8.24 16.17
N LEU A 112 2.00 -8.47 17.48
CA LEU A 112 1.51 -7.51 18.47
C LEU A 112 2.34 -6.22 18.52
N ASP A 113 3.66 -6.33 18.36
CA ASP A 113 4.55 -5.17 18.31
C ASP A 113 4.26 -4.30 17.09
N PHE A 114 4.02 -4.93 15.93
CA PHE A 114 3.62 -4.25 14.71
C PHE A 114 2.25 -3.57 14.84
N LEU A 115 1.27 -4.21 15.47
CA LEU A 115 -0.03 -3.59 15.74
C LEU A 115 0.11 -2.38 16.67
N LYS A 116 0.96 -2.47 17.70
CA LYS A 116 1.26 -1.35 18.60
C LYS A 116 1.89 -0.18 17.85
N ALA A 117 2.87 -0.44 16.99
CA ALA A 117 3.52 0.58 16.18
C ALA A 117 2.53 1.29 15.23
N LEU A 118 1.64 0.54 14.58
CA LEU A 118 0.58 1.10 13.72
C LEU A 118 -0.43 1.95 14.51
N ALA A 119 -0.74 1.56 15.75
CA ALA A 119 -1.57 2.36 16.65
C ALA A 119 -0.87 3.65 17.08
N GLU A 120 0.44 3.63 17.29
CA GLU A 120 1.22 4.83 17.63
C GLU A 120 1.29 5.83 16.45
N ASP A 121 1.55 5.33 15.24
CA ASP A 121 1.71 6.17 14.05
C ASP A 121 0.37 6.75 13.55
N LEU A 122 -0.68 5.92 13.49
CA LEU A 122 -1.94 6.22 12.81
C LEU A 122 -3.17 6.10 13.70
N ASN A 123 -3.03 5.67 14.96
CA ASN A 123 -4.14 5.22 15.80
C ASN A 123 -5.04 4.22 15.03
N LYS A 124 -4.41 3.36 14.22
CA LYS A 124 -5.12 2.45 13.32
C LYS A 124 -5.86 1.39 14.16
N PRO A 125 -7.17 1.19 13.96
CA PRO A 125 -7.93 0.17 14.68
C PRO A 125 -7.30 -1.21 14.51
N SER A 126 -7.23 -2.02 15.58
CA SER A 126 -6.44 -3.26 15.57
C SER A 126 -6.85 -4.26 14.50
N LEU A 127 -8.15 -4.40 14.22
CA LEU A 127 -8.63 -5.29 13.16
C LEU A 127 -8.23 -4.79 11.76
N GLU A 128 -8.27 -3.47 11.55
CA GLU A 128 -7.83 -2.85 10.29
C GLU A 128 -6.31 -3.00 10.11
N ALA A 129 -5.53 -2.66 11.14
CA ALA A 129 -4.08 -2.82 11.17
C ALA A 129 -3.64 -4.27 10.92
N LEU A 130 -4.36 -5.23 11.50
CA LEU A 130 -4.10 -6.64 11.29
C LEU A 130 -4.42 -7.04 9.84
N SER A 131 -5.64 -6.81 9.39
CA SER A 131 -6.12 -7.34 8.11
C SER A 131 -5.54 -6.64 6.87
N MET A 132 -5.24 -5.34 6.98
CA MET A 132 -4.83 -4.48 5.85
C MET A 132 -3.33 -4.16 5.83
N ASP A 133 -2.56 -4.60 6.83
CA ASP A 133 -1.12 -4.32 6.89
C ASP A 133 -0.36 -5.62 7.16
N VAL A 134 -0.52 -6.18 8.37
CA VAL A 134 0.29 -7.32 8.83
C VAL A 134 -0.11 -8.64 8.17
N ASP A 135 -1.39 -9.01 8.23
CA ASP A 135 -1.88 -10.28 7.67
C ASP A 135 -1.85 -10.28 6.14
N LEU A 136 -1.95 -9.11 5.52
CA LEU A 136 -1.78 -9.00 4.08
C LEU A 136 -0.34 -9.34 3.68
N ALA A 137 0.65 -8.81 4.39
CA ALA A 137 2.06 -9.16 4.21
C ALA A 137 2.34 -10.66 4.47
N LEU A 138 1.70 -11.26 5.49
CA LEU A 138 1.78 -12.70 5.78
C LEU A 138 1.16 -13.56 4.68
N LYS A 139 -0.02 -13.18 4.17
CA LYS A 139 -0.70 -13.89 3.08
C LYS A 139 0.14 -13.86 1.81
N ASP A 140 0.75 -12.72 1.51
CA ASP A 140 1.67 -12.60 0.38
C ASP A 140 2.90 -13.51 0.55
N ALA A 141 3.52 -13.54 1.73
CA ALA A 141 4.62 -14.46 2.04
C ALA A 141 4.27 -15.93 1.75
N ASN A 142 3.09 -16.36 2.18
CA ASN A 142 2.61 -17.74 1.96
C ASN A 142 2.42 -18.04 0.47
N ASN A 143 1.92 -17.09 -0.31
CA ASN A 143 1.78 -17.24 -1.74
C ASN A 143 3.13 -17.29 -2.46
N LEU A 144 4.07 -16.42 -2.09
CA LEU A 144 5.45 -16.48 -2.61
C LEU A 144 6.03 -17.87 -2.35
N LEU A 145 5.94 -18.37 -1.12
CA LEU A 145 6.44 -19.70 -0.74
C LEU A 145 5.78 -20.85 -1.50
N ALA A 146 4.45 -20.78 -1.70
CA ALA A 146 3.68 -21.81 -2.39
C ALA A 146 3.98 -21.88 -3.89
N ASN A 147 4.32 -20.76 -4.52
CA ASN A 147 4.48 -20.67 -5.98
C ASN A 147 5.94 -20.51 -6.44
N LEU A 148 6.89 -20.37 -5.51
CA LEU A 148 8.29 -20.06 -5.81
C LEU A 148 8.91 -20.99 -6.87
N ASP A 149 8.74 -22.31 -6.72
CA ASP A 149 9.31 -23.30 -7.65
C ASP A 149 8.70 -23.18 -9.06
N GLN A 150 7.40 -22.92 -9.13
CA GLN A 150 6.71 -22.73 -10.40
C GLN A 150 7.19 -21.46 -11.09
N TRP A 151 7.38 -20.37 -10.35
CA TRP A 151 7.73 -19.07 -10.93
C TRP A 151 9.16 -18.99 -11.42
N VAL A 152 10.10 -19.71 -10.81
CA VAL A 152 11.50 -19.75 -11.28
C VAL A 152 11.72 -20.74 -12.41
N LYS A 153 10.74 -21.59 -12.72
CA LYS A 153 10.86 -22.59 -13.78
C LYS A 153 11.11 -21.92 -15.13
N LYS A 154 12.03 -22.54 -15.88
CA LYS A 154 12.28 -22.27 -17.30
C LYS A 154 10.98 -22.42 -18.10
N GLU A 155 10.69 -21.46 -18.95
CA GLU A 155 9.52 -21.48 -19.83
C GLU A 155 9.97 -21.73 -21.26
N ASP A 156 9.68 -22.91 -21.82
CA ASP A 156 9.97 -23.18 -23.23
C ASP A 156 8.99 -22.38 -24.10
N VAL A 157 9.51 -21.77 -25.18
CA VAL A 157 8.71 -20.95 -26.11
C VAL A 157 8.94 -21.39 -27.55
N ALA A 158 7.99 -21.08 -28.43
CA ALA A 158 8.13 -21.40 -29.85
C ALA A 158 9.38 -20.73 -30.43
N SER A 159 10.22 -21.53 -31.10
CA SER A 159 11.35 -21.00 -31.85
C SER A 159 10.88 -20.50 -33.22
N VAL A 160 11.36 -19.33 -33.63
CA VAL A 160 11.19 -18.83 -35.00
C VAL A 160 12.32 -19.27 -35.92
N ILE A 161 13.41 -19.81 -35.36
CA ILE A 161 14.56 -20.33 -36.10
C ILE A 161 14.48 -21.87 -36.11
N PRO A 162 14.36 -22.51 -37.30
CA PRO A 162 14.35 -23.96 -37.42
C PRO A 162 15.62 -24.60 -36.85
N GLY A 163 15.47 -25.65 -36.04
CA GLY A 163 16.58 -26.36 -35.41
C GLY A 163 16.96 -25.87 -34.01
N ASP A 164 16.53 -24.66 -33.62
CA ASP A 164 16.83 -24.09 -32.31
C ASP A 164 15.75 -24.42 -31.25
N LYS A 165 16.18 -24.44 -29.98
CA LYS A 165 15.28 -24.47 -28.81
C LYS A 165 15.29 -23.10 -28.14
N SER A 166 14.14 -22.45 -28.11
CA SER A 166 13.96 -21.15 -27.44
C SER A 166 13.28 -21.31 -26.09
N TYR A 167 13.69 -20.50 -25.12
CA TYR A 167 13.13 -20.51 -23.78
C TYR A 167 13.40 -19.21 -23.02
N ILE A 168 12.64 -18.98 -21.95
CA ILE A 168 12.77 -17.84 -21.04
C ILE A 168 13.28 -18.34 -19.69
N ILE A 169 14.33 -17.70 -19.18
CA ILE A 169 14.82 -17.82 -17.80
C ILE A 169 14.61 -16.47 -17.13
N LYS A 170 14.24 -16.49 -15.85
CA LYS A 170 14.08 -15.30 -15.02
C LYS A 170 15.27 -15.19 -14.08
N GLU A 171 16.00 -14.09 -14.19
CA GLU A 171 17.19 -13.83 -13.37
C GLU A 171 16.95 -12.60 -12.47
N PRO A 172 17.57 -12.55 -11.27
CA PRO A 172 17.49 -11.37 -10.42
C PRO A 172 18.15 -10.15 -11.07
N TYR A 173 17.65 -8.95 -10.76
CA TYR A 173 18.24 -7.69 -11.19
C TYR A 173 19.58 -7.41 -10.51
N GLY A 174 19.66 -7.62 -9.18
CA GLY A 174 20.83 -7.25 -8.39
C GLY A 174 20.46 -6.73 -7.01
N VAL A 175 20.84 -5.48 -6.74
CA VAL A 175 20.46 -4.74 -5.53
C VAL A 175 19.19 -3.93 -5.81
N VAL A 176 18.14 -4.22 -5.05
CA VAL A 176 16.83 -3.56 -5.17
C VAL A 176 16.65 -2.57 -4.02
N LEU A 177 16.31 -1.32 -4.33
CA LEU A 177 15.83 -0.36 -3.34
C LEU A 177 14.30 -0.43 -3.25
N VAL A 178 13.77 -0.58 -2.04
CA VAL A 178 12.34 -0.54 -1.74
C VAL A 178 12.05 0.63 -0.82
N MET A 179 11.35 1.64 -1.32
CA MET A 179 10.95 2.85 -0.59
C MET A 179 9.46 2.79 -0.25
N GLY A 180 9.15 2.56 1.03
CA GLY A 180 7.78 2.43 1.52
C GLY A 180 7.13 3.78 1.85
N ALA A 181 5.80 3.84 1.72
CA ALA A 181 4.96 4.93 2.20
C ALA A 181 4.52 4.72 3.66
N TRP A 182 3.88 5.73 4.25
CA TRP A 182 3.51 5.78 5.66
C TRP A 182 2.10 5.26 5.99
N ASN A 183 1.21 5.16 5.01
CA ASN A 183 -0.21 4.91 5.25
C ASN A 183 -0.55 3.44 5.52
N TYR A 184 0.20 2.51 4.91
CA TYR A 184 0.19 1.08 5.24
C TYR A 184 1.64 0.59 5.42
N PRO A 185 2.35 1.11 6.43
CA PRO A 185 3.81 1.19 6.44
C PRO A 185 4.50 -0.17 6.49
N ILE A 186 3.81 -1.22 6.93
CA ILE A 186 4.33 -2.59 6.92
C ILE A 186 4.14 -3.18 5.53
N GLN A 187 2.91 -3.22 5.02
CA GLN A 187 2.59 -3.80 3.72
C GLN A 187 3.42 -3.17 2.61
N VAL A 188 3.42 -1.84 2.48
CA VAL A 188 4.04 -1.17 1.32
C VAL A 188 5.56 -1.16 1.37
N SER A 189 6.15 -1.47 2.53
CA SER A 189 7.60 -1.64 2.66
C SER A 189 8.02 -3.10 2.45
N LEU A 190 7.25 -4.04 3.03
CA LEU A 190 7.68 -5.42 3.17
C LEU A 190 7.16 -6.37 2.10
N VAL A 191 5.96 -6.15 1.53
CA VAL A 191 5.46 -6.93 0.40
C VAL A 191 6.37 -6.80 -0.84
N PRO A 192 6.72 -5.59 -1.32
CA PRO A 192 7.66 -5.46 -2.43
C PRO A 192 9.05 -6.01 -2.10
N ALA A 193 9.52 -5.88 -0.85
CA ALA A 193 10.78 -6.49 -0.42
C ALA A 193 10.74 -8.03 -0.50
N ALA A 194 9.67 -8.66 -0.01
CA ALA A 194 9.49 -10.11 -0.09
C ALA A 194 9.45 -10.60 -1.56
N GLY A 195 8.81 -9.85 -2.46
CA GLY A 195 8.84 -10.12 -3.90
C GLY A 195 10.27 -10.05 -4.48
N ALA A 196 11.06 -9.06 -4.07
CA ALA A 196 12.46 -8.95 -4.49
C ALA A 196 13.35 -10.08 -3.95
N ILE A 197 13.11 -10.53 -2.70
CA ILE A 197 13.76 -11.71 -2.10
C ILE A 197 13.43 -12.97 -2.90
N ALA A 198 12.16 -13.19 -3.23
CA ALA A 198 11.70 -14.33 -4.02
C ALA A 198 12.37 -14.37 -5.40
N ALA A 199 12.53 -13.21 -6.03
CA ALA A 199 13.23 -13.07 -7.31
C ALA A 199 14.76 -13.29 -7.22
N GLY A 200 15.34 -13.35 -6.02
CA GLY A 200 16.76 -13.63 -5.78
C GLY A 200 17.64 -12.39 -5.72
N ASN A 201 17.07 -11.22 -5.42
CA ASN A 201 17.82 -9.98 -5.26
C ASN A 201 18.34 -9.82 -3.82
N THR A 202 19.30 -8.94 -3.63
CA THR A 202 19.53 -8.28 -2.34
C THR A 202 18.66 -7.04 -2.25
N VAL A 203 18.28 -6.62 -1.05
CA VAL A 203 17.28 -5.57 -0.85
C VAL A 203 17.72 -4.56 0.20
N VAL A 204 17.64 -3.28 -0.16
CA VAL A 204 17.71 -2.17 0.78
C VAL A 204 16.30 -1.61 0.96
N ILE A 205 15.79 -1.63 2.18
CA ILE A 205 14.45 -1.17 2.52
C ILE A 205 14.57 0.19 3.20
N LYS A 206 13.86 1.19 2.70
CA LYS A 206 13.73 2.53 3.29
C LYS A 206 12.27 2.76 3.71
N PRO A 207 11.90 2.42 4.96
CA PRO A 207 10.58 2.72 5.50
C PRO A 207 10.36 4.23 5.62
N SER A 208 9.11 4.68 5.59
CA SER A 208 8.81 6.12 5.69
C SER A 208 9.09 6.65 7.09
N GLU A 209 9.79 7.78 7.16
CA GLU A 209 10.03 8.56 8.38
C GLU A 209 8.76 9.17 8.99
N VAL A 210 7.65 9.18 8.25
CA VAL A 210 6.36 9.72 8.69
C VAL A 210 5.61 8.72 9.59
N SER A 211 5.97 7.43 9.55
CA SER A 211 5.50 6.38 10.45
C SER A 211 6.68 5.81 11.28
N PRO A 212 7.25 6.62 12.18
CA PRO A 212 8.52 6.32 12.85
C PRO A 212 8.46 5.09 13.75
N ALA A 213 7.33 4.82 14.42
CA ALA A 213 7.22 3.65 15.29
C ALA A 213 7.29 2.36 14.46
N THR A 214 6.60 2.34 13.32
CA THR A 214 6.64 1.20 12.39
C THR A 214 8.01 1.05 11.75
N ALA A 215 8.63 2.15 11.32
CA ALA A 215 9.97 2.13 10.74
C ALA A 215 11.01 1.56 11.72
N ALA A 216 10.94 1.96 13.00
CA ALA A 216 11.77 1.44 14.07
C ALA A 216 11.53 -0.06 14.31
N ALA A 217 10.27 -0.51 14.31
CA ALA A 217 9.94 -1.92 14.45
C ALA A 217 10.53 -2.77 13.31
N ILE A 218 10.43 -2.31 12.05
CA ILE A 218 11.03 -2.99 10.89
C ILE A 218 12.56 -3.06 11.05
N ALA A 219 13.21 -1.94 11.39
CA ALA A 219 14.65 -1.89 11.58
C ALA A 219 15.14 -2.77 12.73
N LYS A 220 14.33 -2.91 13.79
CA LYS A 220 14.63 -3.76 14.95
C LYS A 220 14.54 -5.24 14.61
N TYR A 221 13.45 -5.68 13.97
CA TYR A 221 13.15 -7.10 13.84
C TYR A 221 13.74 -7.75 12.59
N LEU A 222 13.77 -7.05 11.45
CA LEU A 222 14.27 -7.61 10.20
C LEU A 222 15.67 -8.27 10.31
N PRO A 223 16.69 -7.61 10.91
CA PRO A 223 18.03 -8.20 11.01
C PRO A 223 18.12 -9.39 11.98
N GLN A 224 17.10 -9.66 12.79
CA GLN A 224 17.07 -10.83 13.67
C GLN A 224 16.64 -12.11 12.94
N TYR A 225 15.93 -11.96 11.82
CA TYR A 225 15.35 -13.07 11.06
C TYR A 225 16.01 -13.29 9.71
N LEU A 226 16.32 -12.20 9.00
CA LEU A 226 16.84 -12.24 7.63
C LEU A 226 18.37 -12.08 7.61
N ASP A 227 18.99 -12.52 6.51
CA ASP A 227 20.43 -12.32 6.28
C ASP A 227 20.77 -10.83 6.28
N LYS A 228 21.57 -10.42 7.26
CA LYS A 228 21.89 -9.02 7.51
C LYS A 228 22.66 -8.38 6.36
N GLU A 229 23.44 -9.12 5.58
CA GLU A 229 24.22 -8.57 4.47
C GLU A 229 23.38 -8.44 3.19
N CYS A 230 22.45 -9.35 2.97
CA CYS A 230 21.58 -9.35 1.79
C CYS A 230 20.38 -8.41 1.94
N PHE A 231 19.89 -8.19 3.16
CA PHE A 231 18.65 -7.44 3.42
C PHE A 231 18.89 -6.39 4.50
N ARG A 232 18.90 -5.12 4.10
CA ARG A 232 19.29 -3.98 4.94
C ARG A 232 18.13 -3.01 5.10
N VAL A 233 18.07 -2.34 6.24
CA VAL A 233 17.11 -1.25 6.50
C VAL A 233 17.88 0.05 6.63
N VAL A 234 17.45 1.09 5.90
CA VAL A 234 17.97 2.45 6.01
C VAL A 234 16.86 3.34 6.52
N LEU A 235 17.06 3.93 7.69
CA LEU A 235 16.17 4.93 8.27
C LEU A 235 16.64 6.34 7.90
N GLY A 236 15.72 7.29 7.86
CA GLY A 236 16.03 8.69 7.62
C GLY A 236 14.95 9.39 6.80
N GLY A 237 14.98 10.70 6.80
CA GLY A 237 14.06 11.56 6.08
C GLY A 237 14.52 11.89 4.67
N VAL A 238 14.24 13.12 4.25
CA VAL A 238 14.57 13.60 2.90
C VAL A 238 16.07 13.61 2.65
N ALA A 239 16.88 14.11 3.58
CA ALA A 239 18.33 14.22 3.40
C ALA A 239 18.98 12.85 3.16
N GLU A 240 18.64 11.87 4.00
CA GLU A 240 19.15 10.51 3.88
C GLU A 240 18.66 9.82 2.60
N THR A 241 17.40 10.05 2.22
CA THR A 241 16.84 9.53 0.96
C THR A 241 17.57 10.11 -0.24
N THR A 242 17.89 11.41 -0.22
CA THR A 242 18.63 12.07 -1.29
C THR A 242 20.03 11.49 -1.45
N GLU A 243 20.74 11.25 -0.34
CA GLU A 243 22.04 10.59 -0.39
C GLU A 243 21.93 9.14 -0.87
N LEU A 244 20.97 8.37 -0.34
CA LEU A 244 20.74 6.99 -0.75
C LEU A 244 20.45 6.87 -2.26
N LEU A 245 19.67 7.78 -2.83
CA LEU A 245 19.35 7.78 -4.27
C LEU A 245 20.54 8.16 -5.17
N LYS A 246 21.67 8.63 -4.62
CA LYS A 246 22.91 8.80 -5.38
C LYS A 246 23.62 7.47 -5.62
N GLU A 247 23.32 6.44 -4.84
CA GLU A 247 23.89 5.11 -4.98
C GLU A 247 23.32 4.36 -6.19
N ARG A 248 24.08 3.38 -6.69
CA ARG A 248 23.65 2.56 -7.82
C ARG A 248 22.79 1.40 -7.33
N PHE A 249 21.53 1.37 -7.78
CA PHE A 249 20.63 0.22 -7.66
C PHE A 249 20.37 -0.41 -9.02
N ASP A 250 20.06 -1.71 -9.03
CA ASP A 250 19.71 -2.44 -10.24
C ASP A 250 18.17 -2.43 -10.47
N TYR A 251 17.40 -2.06 -9.45
CA TYR A 251 15.97 -1.76 -9.54
C TYR A 251 15.54 -0.84 -8.38
N ILE A 252 14.61 0.08 -8.63
CA ILE A 252 14.00 0.92 -7.57
C ILE A 252 12.48 0.73 -7.56
N PHE A 253 11.94 0.34 -6.41
CA PHE A 253 10.52 0.28 -6.13
C PHE A 253 10.15 1.40 -5.16
N TYR A 254 9.24 2.29 -5.58
CA TYR A 254 8.80 3.42 -4.78
C TYR A 254 7.28 3.45 -4.67
N THR A 255 6.78 3.64 -3.45
CA THR A 255 5.38 3.96 -3.19
C THR A 255 5.27 5.32 -2.52
N GLY A 256 4.43 6.20 -3.07
CA GLY A 256 4.18 7.50 -2.45
C GLY A 256 3.60 8.55 -3.41
N SER A 257 3.96 9.82 -3.21
CA SER A 257 3.45 10.93 -4.01
C SER A 257 4.07 10.99 -5.42
N THR A 258 3.32 11.57 -6.36
CA THR A 258 3.78 11.83 -7.75
C THR A 258 4.98 12.77 -7.82
N SER A 259 5.03 13.80 -6.97
CA SER A 259 6.14 14.76 -6.94
C SER A 259 7.46 14.08 -6.60
N VAL A 260 7.46 13.24 -5.55
CA VAL A 260 8.65 12.48 -5.15
C VAL A 260 8.93 11.34 -6.13
N GLY A 261 7.91 10.72 -6.74
CA GLY A 261 8.11 9.72 -7.79
C GLY A 261 8.89 10.26 -9.00
N ARG A 262 8.69 11.53 -9.37
CA ARG A 262 9.50 12.20 -10.40
C ARG A 262 10.97 12.34 -9.99
N ILE A 263 11.23 12.74 -8.73
CA ILE A 263 12.58 12.85 -8.17
C ILE A 263 13.28 11.48 -8.17
N VAL A 264 12.58 10.43 -7.73
CA VAL A 264 13.09 9.05 -7.74
C VAL A 264 13.45 8.62 -9.16
N ARG A 265 12.57 8.91 -10.15
CA ARG A 265 12.84 8.56 -11.55
C ARG A 265 14.04 9.32 -12.12
N GLU A 266 14.17 10.60 -11.78
CA GLU A 266 15.30 11.43 -12.19
C GLU A 266 16.62 10.88 -11.65
N ALA A 267 16.68 10.54 -10.36
CA ALA A 267 17.85 9.91 -9.76
C ALA A 267 18.17 8.55 -10.40
N ALA A 268 17.15 7.71 -10.65
CA ALA A 268 17.31 6.40 -11.29
C ALA A 268 17.92 6.48 -12.70
N ASN A 269 17.57 7.52 -13.47
CA ASN A 269 18.06 7.70 -14.84
C ASN A 269 19.58 7.87 -14.91
N LYS A 270 20.24 8.37 -13.84
CA LYS A 270 21.70 8.49 -13.77
C LYS A 270 22.43 7.15 -14.01
N TYR A 271 21.79 6.04 -13.62
CA TYR A 271 22.33 4.68 -13.77
C TYR A 271 21.51 3.82 -14.74
N LEU A 272 20.55 4.42 -15.45
CA LEU A 272 19.55 3.72 -16.28
C LEU A 272 18.78 2.64 -15.49
N THR A 273 18.58 2.88 -14.19
CA THR A 273 17.93 1.92 -13.29
C THR A 273 16.43 1.86 -13.60
N PRO A 274 15.86 0.68 -13.88
CA PRO A 274 14.41 0.53 -14.02
C PRO A 274 13.70 0.85 -12.70
N THR A 275 12.50 1.42 -12.80
CA THR A 275 11.69 1.83 -11.64
C THR A 275 10.27 1.27 -11.70
N THR A 276 9.73 0.85 -10.55
CA THR A 276 8.27 0.81 -10.32
C THR A 276 7.88 1.97 -9.42
N LEU A 277 6.91 2.77 -9.86
CA LEU A 277 6.41 3.95 -9.15
C LEU A 277 4.91 3.75 -8.87
N GLU A 278 4.59 3.31 -7.66
CA GLU A 278 3.22 3.20 -7.15
C GLU A 278 2.80 4.55 -6.56
N MET A 279 2.19 5.39 -7.40
CA MET A 279 1.83 6.76 -7.05
C MET A 279 0.33 6.89 -6.73
N GLY A 280 -0.08 8.05 -6.23
CA GLY A 280 -1.49 8.36 -5.97
C GLY A 280 -2.22 8.96 -7.17
N GLY A 281 -3.46 9.37 -6.90
CA GLY A 281 -4.31 10.10 -7.82
C GLY A 281 -5.77 10.12 -7.35
N LYS A 282 -6.65 10.80 -8.08
CA LYS A 282 -8.07 10.86 -7.72
C LYS A 282 -8.83 9.70 -8.35
N SER A 283 -9.05 8.64 -7.56
CA SER A 283 -9.81 7.47 -8.00
C SER A 283 -11.32 7.76 -8.06
N PRO A 284 -11.94 7.86 -9.25
CA PRO A 284 -13.37 8.14 -9.41
C PRO A 284 -14.26 6.96 -8.98
N CYS A 285 -15.45 7.28 -8.47
CA CYS A 285 -16.53 6.33 -8.27
C CYS A 285 -17.80 6.81 -8.98
N TYR A 286 -18.23 6.11 -10.03
CA TYR A 286 -19.49 6.41 -10.71
C TYR A 286 -20.63 5.56 -10.13
N VAL A 287 -21.73 6.21 -9.73
CA VAL A 287 -22.93 5.56 -9.22
C VAL A 287 -24.09 5.83 -10.16
N ASP A 288 -24.51 4.78 -10.86
CA ASP A 288 -25.62 4.82 -11.82
C ASP A 288 -26.98 4.91 -11.12
N ALA A 289 -27.99 5.46 -11.81
CA ALA A 289 -29.36 5.53 -11.30
C ALA A 289 -29.99 4.16 -10.99
N THR A 290 -29.48 3.08 -11.61
CA THR A 290 -29.95 1.71 -11.36
C THR A 290 -29.24 1.00 -10.20
N ALA A 291 -28.31 1.68 -9.52
CA ALA A 291 -27.55 1.09 -8.42
C ALA A 291 -28.43 0.81 -7.19
N ASP A 292 -28.15 -0.29 -6.50
CA ASP A 292 -28.65 -0.51 -5.14
C ASP A 292 -27.92 0.45 -4.19
N ILE A 293 -28.62 1.51 -3.77
CA ILE A 293 -28.05 2.59 -2.97
C ILE A 293 -27.60 2.13 -1.57
N ASP A 294 -28.29 1.17 -0.94
CA ASP A 294 -27.89 0.65 0.37
C ASP A 294 -26.52 -0.02 0.26
N MET A 295 -26.40 -0.94 -0.69
CA MET A 295 -25.14 -1.66 -0.92
C MET A 295 -24.03 -0.72 -1.41
N ALA A 296 -24.33 0.18 -2.35
CA ALA A 296 -23.37 1.13 -2.89
C ALA A 296 -22.82 2.05 -1.80
N ALA A 297 -23.69 2.66 -0.99
CA ALA A 297 -23.30 3.53 0.10
C ALA A 297 -22.39 2.81 1.11
N ARG A 298 -22.79 1.61 1.57
CA ARG A 298 -21.96 0.82 2.50
C ARG A 298 -20.58 0.55 1.91
N ARG A 299 -20.47 0.14 0.65
CA ARG A 299 -19.14 -0.20 0.08
C ARG A 299 -18.25 1.00 -0.16
N ILE A 300 -18.82 2.08 -0.70
CA ILE A 300 -18.08 3.31 -0.96
C ILE A 300 -17.58 3.88 0.36
N LEU A 301 -18.45 3.94 1.39
CA LEU A 301 -18.07 4.45 2.70
C LEU A 301 -17.05 3.54 3.38
N TRP A 302 -17.19 2.22 3.30
CA TRP A 302 -16.19 1.31 3.85
C TRP A 302 -14.81 1.55 3.21
N GLY A 303 -14.73 1.65 1.88
CA GLY A 303 -13.48 1.96 1.18
C GLY A 303 -12.94 3.37 1.48
N LYS A 304 -13.83 4.35 1.66
CA LYS A 304 -13.46 5.74 1.97
C LYS A 304 -13.00 5.94 3.42
N MET A 305 -13.59 5.22 4.37
CA MET A 305 -13.33 5.42 5.80
C MET A 305 -12.25 4.48 6.35
N THR A 306 -11.92 3.40 5.63
CA THR A 306 -10.72 2.59 5.93
C THR A 306 -9.49 3.50 5.98
N ASN A 307 -8.69 3.37 7.05
CA ASN A 307 -7.51 4.20 7.33
C ASN A 307 -7.82 5.72 7.32
N LEU A 308 -9.06 6.08 7.64
CA LEU A 308 -9.59 7.43 7.56
C LEU A 308 -9.38 8.08 6.16
N GLY A 309 -9.48 7.27 5.10
CA GLY A 309 -9.36 7.71 3.71
C GLY A 309 -7.93 7.97 3.24
N GLN A 310 -6.92 7.63 4.05
CA GLN A 310 -5.49 7.75 3.70
C GLN A 310 -5.03 6.54 2.87
N THR A 311 -5.68 6.33 1.72
CA THR A 311 -5.52 5.12 0.90
C THR A 311 -5.51 5.49 -0.57
N CYS A 312 -4.48 5.08 -1.30
CA CYS A 312 -4.25 5.49 -2.70
C CYS A 312 -5.37 5.00 -3.66
N ILE A 313 -6.07 3.93 -3.29
CA ILE A 313 -7.21 3.35 -4.02
C ILE A 313 -8.57 3.71 -3.40
N ALA A 314 -8.62 4.58 -2.39
CA ALA A 314 -9.90 4.98 -1.81
C ALA A 314 -10.76 5.69 -2.87
N PRO A 315 -12.09 5.55 -2.83
CA PRO A 315 -13.00 6.39 -3.59
C PRO A 315 -12.71 7.86 -3.25
N ASP A 316 -12.11 8.59 -4.18
CA ASP A 316 -11.68 9.96 -3.92
C ASP A 316 -12.88 10.91 -4.04
N TYR A 317 -13.72 10.70 -5.06
CA TYR A 317 -14.97 11.44 -5.30
C TYR A 317 -16.03 10.57 -5.99
N ILE A 318 -17.30 10.98 -5.90
CA ILE A 318 -18.43 10.35 -6.59
C ILE A 318 -18.87 11.20 -7.79
N LEU A 319 -19.22 10.52 -8.88
CA LEU A 319 -19.99 11.07 -10.00
C LEU A 319 -21.34 10.35 -10.07
N CYS A 320 -22.45 11.09 -10.02
CA CYS A 320 -23.78 10.50 -10.15
C CYS A 320 -24.87 11.52 -10.49
N PRO A 321 -26.04 11.09 -10.99
CA PRO A 321 -27.20 11.97 -11.16
C PRO A 321 -27.66 12.58 -9.83
N LYS A 322 -28.29 13.77 -9.87
CA LYS A 322 -28.72 14.48 -8.66
C LYS A 322 -29.61 13.66 -7.73
N ALA A 323 -30.57 12.91 -8.29
CA ALA A 323 -31.45 12.04 -7.50
C ALA A 323 -30.67 10.93 -6.76
N VAL A 324 -29.60 10.41 -7.36
CA VAL A 324 -28.72 9.40 -6.75
C VAL A 324 -27.90 10.02 -5.61
N GLN A 325 -27.43 11.26 -5.78
CA GLN A 325 -26.75 11.99 -4.70
C GLN A 325 -27.63 12.07 -3.45
N ASP A 326 -28.88 12.50 -3.58
CA ASP A 326 -29.74 12.72 -2.42
C ASP A 326 -30.03 11.40 -1.68
N ALA A 327 -30.30 10.33 -2.43
CA ALA A 327 -30.47 8.98 -1.88
C ALA A 327 -29.18 8.46 -1.20
N PHE A 328 -28.02 8.68 -1.82
CA PHE A 328 -26.73 8.29 -1.25
C PHE A 328 -26.43 9.06 0.05
N VAL A 329 -26.66 10.37 0.09
CA VAL A 329 -26.40 11.20 1.27
C VAL A 329 -27.28 10.77 2.45
N ALA A 330 -28.57 10.55 2.20
CA ALA A 330 -29.47 10.03 3.24
C ALA A 330 -28.93 8.71 3.80
N LYS A 331 -28.54 7.79 2.91
CA LYS A 331 -28.05 6.49 3.34
C LYS A 331 -26.68 6.55 4.02
N ALA A 332 -25.79 7.38 3.54
CA ALA A 332 -24.46 7.55 4.10
C ALA A 332 -24.52 8.05 5.54
N LYS A 333 -25.47 8.94 5.85
CA LYS A 333 -25.69 9.43 7.21
C LYS A 333 -26.11 8.30 8.16
N GLU A 334 -26.98 7.39 7.72
CA GLU A 334 -27.36 6.21 8.50
C GLU A 334 -26.18 5.29 8.75
N VAL A 335 -25.44 4.94 7.70
CA VAL A 335 -24.32 3.99 7.76
C VAL A 335 -23.19 4.51 8.63
N LEU A 336 -22.81 5.78 8.50
CA LEU A 336 -21.75 6.37 9.33
C LEU A 336 -22.15 6.43 10.80
N LYS A 337 -23.42 6.71 11.09
CA LYS A 337 -23.97 6.68 12.46
C LYS A 337 -24.03 5.25 13.03
N GLU A 338 -24.35 4.26 12.20
CA GLU A 338 -24.32 2.83 12.56
C GLU A 338 -22.90 2.38 12.95
N TRP A 339 -21.89 2.75 12.17
CA TRP A 339 -20.52 2.29 12.37
C TRP A 339 -19.75 3.05 13.45
N TYR A 340 -19.90 4.37 13.48
CA TYR A 340 -19.05 5.23 14.29
C TYR A 340 -19.80 5.94 15.43
N GLY A 341 -21.10 5.65 15.59
CA GLY A 341 -21.94 6.19 16.66
C GLY A 341 -22.39 7.63 16.42
N GLN A 342 -22.95 8.27 17.47
CA GLN A 342 -23.34 9.68 17.39
C GLN A 342 -22.15 10.64 17.35
N ASP A 343 -21.02 10.23 17.92
CA ASP A 343 -19.81 11.03 18.04
C ASP A 343 -18.63 10.25 17.46
N PRO A 344 -18.37 10.38 16.14
CA PRO A 344 -17.30 9.65 15.47
C PRO A 344 -15.91 9.96 16.04
N SER A 345 -15.71 11.08 16.74
CA SER A 345 -14.42 11.42 17.35
C SER A 345 -14.01 10.41 18.44
N LYS A 346 -14.99 9.76 19.08
CA LYS A 346 -14.81 8.75 20.12
C LYS A 346 -14.84 7.31 19.61
N SER A 347 -15.09 7.10 18.31
CA SER A 347 -15.14 5.75 17.77
C SER A 347 -13.74 5.09 17.83
N PRO A 348 -13.64 3.86 18.36
CA PRO A 348 -12.39 3.10 18.35
C PRO A 348 -12.04 2.55 16.95
N ASP A 349 -13.00 2.60 16.01
CA ASP A 349 -12.90 2.03 14.67
C ASP A 349 -12.50 3.07 13.61
N LEU A 350 -12.09 4.27 14.04
CA LEU A 350 -11.55 5.31 13.17
C LEU A 350 -10.09 5.60 13.50
N ALA A 351 -9.25 5.53 12.46
CA ALA A 351 -7.87 5.97 12.51
C ALA A 351 -7.76 7.49 12.76
N ARG A 352 -6.52 7.99 12.73
CA ARG A 352 -6.19 9.41 12.77
C ARG A 352 -5.39 9.80 11.54
N ILE A 353 -5.47 11.08 11.19
CA ILE A 353 -4.64 11.67 10.14
C ILE A 353 -3.18 11.61 10.59
N VAL A 354 -2.27 11.25 9.70
CA VAL A 354 -0.89 10.94 10.11
C VAL A 354 -0.17 12.13 10.76
N ALA A 355 -0.44 13.36 10.31
CA ALA A 355 0.19 14.57 10.85
C ALA A 355 -0.72 15.81 10.73
N GLU A 356 -0.49 16.78 11.60
CA GLU A 356 -1.26 18.02 11.67
C GLU A 356 -1.32 18.80 10.34
N ARG A 357 -0.20 18.83 9.59
CA ARG A 357 -0.16 19.47 8.26
C ARG A 357 -1.17 18.87 7.27
N HIS A 358 -1.48 17.58 7.39
CA HIS A 358 -2.49 16.93 6.55
C HIS A 358 -3.90 17.30 7.01
N VAL A 359 -4.12 17.51 8.32
CA VAL A 359 -5.37 18.07 8.83
C VAL A 359 -5.59 19.50 8.33
N ASP A 360 -4.56 20.35 8.37
CA ASP A 360 -4.66 21.73 7.88
C ASP A 360 -5.10 21.78 6.41
N ARG A 361 -4.53 20.90 5.57
CA ARG A 361 -4.90 20.77 4.15
C ARG A 361 -6.36 20.30 4.00
N LEU A 362 -6.75 19.25 4.71
CA LEU A 362 -8.12 18.73 4.67
C LEU A 362 -9.14 19.78 5.16
N ALA A 363 -8.79 20.57 6.17
CA ALA A 363 -9.63 21.65 6.68
C ALA A 363 -9.87 22.77 5.65
N GLN A 364 -8.96 22.99 4.68
CA GLN A 364 -9.23 23.90 3.57
C GLN A 364 -10.26 23.30 2.59
N TYR A 365 -10.16 22.00 2.30
CA TYR A 365 -11.11 21.31 1.41
C TYR A 365 -12.54 21.32 1.96
N LEU A 366 -12.72 21.26 3.29
CA LEU A 366 -14.04 21.35 3.93
C LEU A 366 -14.79 22.65 3.61
N LYS A 367 -14.09 23.70 3.15
CA LYS A 367 -14.68 24.99 2.78
C LYS A 367 -15.08 25.08 1.30
N GLU A 368 -14.75 24.07 0.50
CA GLU A 368 -14.90 24.09 -0.97
C GLU A 368 -16.15 23.36 -1.46
N GLY A 369 -17.26 23.55 -0.75
CA GLY A 369 -18.56 22.95 -1.04
C GLY A 369 -19.46 23.06 0.17
N LYS A 370 -20.60 22.38 0.13
CA LYS A 370 -21.52 22.26 1.26
C LYS A 370 -21.32 20.92 1.95
N ALA A 371 -20.86 20.94 3.20
CA ALA A 371 -20.83 19.76 4.06
C ALA A 371 -22.26 19.38 4.47
N VAL A 372 -22.78 18.30 3.90
CA VAL A 372 -24.11 17.74 4.23
C VAL A 372 -24.03 16.65 5.29
N ILE A 373 -22.84 16.09 5.49
CA ILE A 373 -22.46 15.20 6.59
C ILE A 373 -21.10 15.66 7.08
N GLY A 374 -20.92 15.71 8.39
CA GLY A 374 -19.63 16.01 9.03
C GLY A 374 -19.20 17.47 8.88
N GLY A 375 -17.90 17.67 8.64
CA GLY A 375 -17.29 18.98 8.50
C GLY A 375 -16.51 19.47 9.73
N GLN A 376 -16.47 18.70 10.82
CA GLN A 376 -15.64 19.02 11.97
C GLN A 376 -14.21 18.47 11.83
N TYR A 377 -13.27 19.13 12.50
CA TYR A 377 -11.89 18.64 12.61
C TYR A 377 -11.25 19.11 13.91
N ASN A 378 -10.24 18.39 14.36
CA ASN A 378 -9.40 18.75 15.49
C ASN A 378 -7.94 18.47 15.13
N LYS A 379 -7.18 19.56 14.92
CA LYS A 379 -5.76 19.50 14.53
C LYS A 379 -4.90 18.76 15.54
N ALA A 380 -5.00 19.11 16.82
CA ALA A 380 -4.19 18.53 17.89
C ALA A 380 -4.49 17.04 18.08
N ALA A 381 -5.77 16.64 17.94
CA ALA A 381 -6.17 15.24 17.97
C ALA A 381 -5.90 14.50 16.65
N LYS A 382 -5.32 15.16 15.64
CA LYS A 382 -5.11 14.65 14.29
C LYS A 382 -6.38 14.02 13.69
N TRP A 383 -7.52 14.66 13.87
CA TRP A 383 -8.83 14.11 13.54
C TRP A 383 -9.59 15.00 12.56
N VAL A 384 -10.26 14.36 11.60
CA VAL A 384 -11.19 14.99 10.65
C VAL A 384 -12.42 14.09 10.60
N GLU A 385 -13.61 14.67 10.72
CA GLU A 385 -14.86 13.93 10.71
C GLU A 385 -15.13 13.33 9.33
N PRO A 386 -15.64 12.07 9.24
CA PRO A 386 -16.23 11.55 8.01
C PRO A 386 -17.19 12.55 7.37
N THR A 387 -16.82 13.06 6.20
CA THR A 387 -17.49 14.20 5.57
C THR A 387 -17.95 13.86 4.16
N VAL A 388 -19.18 14.24 3.82
CA VAL A 388 -19.69 14.25 2.44
C VAL A 388 -19.91 15.69 2.02
N LEU A 389 -19.25 16.09 0.93
CA LEU A 389 -19.37 17.42 0.33
C LEU A 389 -20.23 17.35 -0.93
N VAL A 390 -21.20 18.25 -1.05
CA VAL A 390 -21.98 18.48 -2.28
C VAL A 390 -21.77 19.91 -2.77
N ASP A 391 -22.29 20.22 -3.96
CA ASP A 391 -22.17 21.54 -4.58
C ASP A 391 -20.69 21.98 -4.73
N VAL A 392 -19.80 21.01 -4.95
CA VAL A 392 -18.36 21.19 -5.13
C VAL A 392 -18.08 21.65 -6.56
N LYS A 393 -17.29 22.70 -6.71
CA LYS A 393 -16.88 23.20 -8.03
C LYS A 393 -15.79 22.32 -8.61
N GLU A 394 -15.87 22.00 -9.91
CA GLU A 394 -14.89 21.16 -10.58
C GLU A 394 -13.43 21.64 -10.42
N GLY A 395 -13.20 22.96 -10.52
CA GLY A 395 -11.87 23.58 -10.41
C GLY A 395 -11.38 23.85 -8.98
N SER A 396 -12.13 23.43 -7.96
CA SER A 396 -11.73 23.58 -6.54
C SER A 396 -10.49 22.76 -6.19
N SER A 397 -9.75 23.11 -5.13
CA SER A 397 -8.56 22.36 -4.74
C SER A 397 -8.87 20.92 -4.30
N VAL A 398 -10.01 20.70 -3.63
CA VAL A 398 -10.53 19.37 -3.25
C VAL A 398 -10.80 18.49 -4.47
N MET A 399 -11.00 19.09 -5.65
CA MET A 399 -11.17 18.36 -6.91
C MET A 399 -9.93 18.33 -7.81
N ARG A 400 -8.89 19.12 -7.51
CA ARG A 400 -7.61 19.11 -8.23
C ARG A 400 -6.61 18.13 -7.63
N ASP A 401 -6.43 18.19 -6.32
CA ASP A 401 -5.44 17.38 -5.61
C ASP A 401 -6.06 16.09 -5.06
N GLU A 402 -5.24 15.05 -4.85
CA GLU A 402 -5.66 13.83 -4.15
C GLU A 402 -6.06 14.16 -2.69
N ILE A 403 -7.25 13.70 -2.28
CA ILE A 403 -7.80 14.10 -0.97
C ILE A 403 -7.03 13.42 0.15
N PHE A 404 -6.84 12.10 0.06
CA PHE A 404 -6.09 11.30 1.05
C PHE A 404 -6.57 11.55 2.50
N GLY A 405 -7.88 11.49 2.69
CA GLY A 405 -8.58 11.77 3.95
C GLY A 405 -10.08 11.50 3.84
N PRO A 406 -10.85 11.68 4.92
CA PRO A 406 -12.22 11.19 5.04
C PRO A 406 -13.26 12.14 4.45
N ILE A 407 -12.89 12.90 3.41
CA ILE A 407 -13.75 13.86 2.71
C ILE A 407 -14.16 13.26 1.37
N LEU A 408 -15.46 13.11 1.12
CA LEU A 408 -16.02 12.51 -0.08
C LEU A 408 -16.89 13.53 -0.85
N PRO A 409 -16.32 14.23 -1.84
CA PRO A 409 -17.06 15.08 -2.76
C PRO A 409 -18.00 14.27 -3.65
N ILE A 410 -19.17 14.83 -3.95
CA ILE A 410 -20.10 14.34 -4.96
C ILE A 410 -20.26 15.42 -6.03
N LEU A 411 -20.02 15.05 -7.28
CA LEU A 411 -20.30 15.88 -8.45
C LEU A 411 -21.46 15.26 -9.22
N ASN A 412 -22.39 16.12 -9.63
CA ASN A 412 -23.52 15.67 -10.42
C ASN A 412 -23.18 15.64 -11.90
N VAL A 413 -23.49 14.52 -12.53
CA VAL A 413 -23.44 14.30 -13.98
C VAL A 413 -24.75 13.65 -14.38
N ASP A 414 -25.31 14.06 -15.52
CA ASP A 414 -26.63 13.61 -15.94
C ASP A 414 -26.56 12.25 -16.65
N THR A 415 -25.41 11.97 -17.28
CA THR A 415 -25.22 10.76 -18.08
C THR A 415 -23.89 10.05 -17.78
N PRO A 416 -23.82 8.73 -18.02
CA PRO A 416 -22.55 7.99 -18.01
C PRO A 416 -21.50 8.58 -18.96
N GLU A 417 -21.91 9.09 -20.12
CA GLU A 417 -21.03 9.68 -21.13
C GLU A 417 -20.35 10.96 -20.62
N GLU A 418 -21.09 11.80 -19.88
CA GLU A 418 -20.52 12.95 -19.16
C GLU A 418 -19.52 12.50 -18.10
N ALA A 419 -19.83 11.43 -17.34
CA ALA A 419 -18.89 10.86 -16.39
C ALA A 419 -17.59 10.42 -17.09
N ILE A 420 -17.68 9.66 -18.19
CA ILE A 420 -16.50 9.24 -18.98
C ILE A 420 -15.67 10.46 -19.41
N THR A 421 -16.33 11.47 -19.95
CA THR A 421 -15.70 12.70 -20.44
C THR A 421 -14.99 13.45 -19.31
N PHE A 422 -15.70 13.68 -18.20
CA PHE A 422 -15.15 14.32 -17.00
C PHE A 422 -13.90 13.61 -16.51
N ILE A 423 -13.97 12.29 -16.38
CA ILE A 423 -12.84 11.53 -15.87
C ILE A 423 -11.69 11.60 -16.91
N ASN A 424 -11.96 11.46 -18.22
CA ASN A 424 -10.92 11.49 -19.26
C ASN A 424 -10.16 12.80 -19.33
N ASN A 425 -10.82 13.94 -19.15
CA ASN A 425 -10.20 15.27 -19.20
C ASN A 425 -9.20 15.53 -18.05
N ARG A 426 -9.15 14.65 -17.04
CA ARG A 426 -8.22 14.73 -15.91
C ARG A 426 -7.01 13.79 -16.04
N LEU A 427 -6.90 13.08 -17.17
CA LEU A 427 -5.84 12.09 -17.42
C LEU A 427 -4.44 12.68 -17.61
N GLU A 428 -4.31 13.99 -17.88
CA GLU A 428 -3.00 14.56 -18.24
C GLU A 428 -2.06 14.81 -17.04
N VAL A 429 -2.55 14.74 -15.79
CA VAL A 429 -1.73 15.15 -14.62
C VAL A 429 -1.75 14.13 -13.46
N THR A 430 -2.69 13.19 -13.41
CA THR A 430 -2.81 12.24 -12.28
C THR A 430 -2.96 10.79 -12.76
N SER A 431 -2.07 9.90 -12.30
CA SER A 431 -2.21 8.46 -12.43
C SER A 431 -3.47 8.01 -11.70
N LYS A 432 -4.50 7.55 -12.42
CA LYS A 432 -5.66 6.92 -11.76
C LYS A 432 -5.29 5.50 -11.38
N LEU A 433 -5.27 5.26 -10.07
CA LEU A 433 -5.08 3.90 -9.57
C LEU A 433 -6.31 3.06 -9.86
N GLU A 434 -7.52 3.55 -9.54
CA GLU A 434 -8.70 2.72 -9.66
C GLU A 434 -9.92 3.48 -10.18
N VAL A 435 -10.76 2.81 -10.98
CA VAL A 435 -12.10 3.28 -11.37
C VAL A 435 -13.13 2.27 -10.90
N GLN A 436 -14.18 2.79 -10.24
CA GLN A 436 -15.27 1.98 -9.71
C GLN A 436 -16.59 2.38 -10.37
N GLY A 437 -17.31 1.41 -10.93
CA GLY A 437 -18.63 1.60 -11.53
C GLY A 437 -19.67 0.71 -10.86
N LEU A 438 -20.74 1.32 -10.34
CA LEU A 438 -21.84 0.60 -9.69
C LEU A 438 -23.14 0.82 -10.48
N GLY A 439 -23.69 -0.26 -11.02
CA GLY A 439 -24.93 -0.24 -11.79
C GLY A 439 -25.09 -1.50 -12.66
N SER A 440 -26.18 -1.55 -13.42
CA SER A 440 -26.49 -2.67 -14.32
C SER A 440 -26.70 -2.25 -15.78
N SER A 441 -26.47 -0.97 -16.11
CA SER A 441 -26.59 -0.43 -17.46
C SER A 441 -25.37 -0.81 -18.32
N GLY A 442 -25.58 -1.01 -19.63
CA GLY A 442 -24.48 -1.22 -20.59
C GLY A 442 -23.48 -0.06 -20.66
N ALA A 443 -23.85 1.10 -20.12
CA ALA A 443 -22.98 2.25 -19.96
C ALA A 443 -21.95 2.08 -18.82
N VAL A 444 -22.25 1.31 -17.77
CA VAL A 444 -21.25 0.90 -16.76
C VAL A 444 -20.22 -0.05 -17.39
N ASP A 445 -20.67 -0.96 -18.25
CA ASP A 445 -19.76 -1.81 -19.03
C ASP A 445 -18.90 -0.98 -20.01
N ALA A 446 -19.45 0.08 -20.62
CA ALA A 446 -18.71 1.01 -21.49
C ALA A 446 -17.70 1.89 -20.72
N LEU A 447 -18.04 2.32 -19.50
CA LEU A 447 -17.12 2.95 -18.55
C LEU A 447 -15.97 1.99 -18.23
N GLU A 448 -16.28 0.73 -17.90
CA GLU A 448 -15.28 -0.31 -17.60
C GLU A 448 -14.37 -0.61 -18.81
N LEU A 449 -14.95 -0.71 -20.02
CA LEU A 449 -14.25 -1.01 -21.26
C LEU A 449 -13.36 0.14 -21.76
N SER A 450 -13.85 1.39 -21.69
CA SER A 450 -13.05 2.56 -22.07
C SER A 450 -11.87 2.77 -21.09
N TYR A 451 -12.06 2.46 -19.80
CA TYR A 451 -11.04 2.66 -18.77
C TYR A 451 -10.03 1.54 -18.57
N ARG A 452 -10.33 0.31 -19.03
CA ARG A 452 -9.32 -0.77 -19.10
C ARG A 452 -8.08 -0.39 -19.91
N ARG A 453 -8.16 0.65 -20.76
CA ARG A 453 -7.03 1.18 -21.54
C ARG A 453 -6.18 2.21 -20.79
N CYS A 454 -6.69 2.87 -19.74
CA CYS A 454 -6.07 4.08 -19.14
C CYS A 454 -5.86 4.05 -17.60
N SER A 455 -6.35 3.04 -16.86
CA SER A 455 -6.22 2.94 -15.39
C SER A 455 -5.48 1.67 -14.95
N CYS A 456 -4.93 1.64 -13.73
CA CYS A 456 -4.23 0.45 -13.26
C CYS A 456 -5.19 -0.69 -12.83
N GLY A 457 -6.43 -0.38 -12.41
CA GLY A 457 -7.52 -1.35 -12.16
C GLY A 457 -8.93 -0.76 -12.39
N CYS A 458 -9.90 -1.61 -12.73
CA CYS A 458 -11.30 -1.23 -12.92
C CYS A 458 -12.25 -2.32 -12.39
N TRP A 459 -13.36 -1.93 -11.75
CA TRP A 459 -14.35 -2.86 -11.17
C TRP A 459 -15.79 -2.45 -11.48
N GLY A 460 -16.59 -3.37 -12.01
CA GLY A 460 -18.05 -3.28 -12.15
C GLY A 460 -18.70 -4.65 -12.41
N ARG A 461 -19.89 -4.93 -11.84
CA ARG A 461 -20.98 -5.80 -12.39
C ARG A 461 -22.08 -6.23 -11.40
N GLY A 462 -23.34 -6.09 -11.87
CA GLY A 462 -24.40 -7.12 -11.98
C GLY A 462 -24.86 -7.97 -10.79
N ARG A 463 -26.04 -7.64 -10.23
CA ARG A 463 -27.09 -8.42 -9.49
C ARG A 463 -26.79 -9.65 -8.59
N ARG A 464 -25.56 -10.17 -8.44
CA ARG A 464 -25.18 -11.13 -7.38
C ARG A 464 -23.79 -10.81 -6.94
N VAL A 465 -23.71 -10.12 -5.82
CA VAL A 465 -22.55 -9.34 -5.50
C VAL A 465 -21.74 -10.06 -4.45
N ILE A 466 -20.62 -10.63 -4.90
CA ILE A 466 -19.67 -11.33 -4.03
C ILE A 466 -19.12 -10.32 -3.01
N ALA A 467 -19.45 -10.55 -1.74
CA ALA A 467 -18.91 -9.88 -0.57
C ALA A 467 -17.44 -10.29 -0.30
N SER A 468 -16.57 -10.14 -1.29
CA SER A 468 -15.14 -10.51 -1.20
C SER A 468 -14.20 -9.42 -1.71
N LEU A 469 -14.59 -8.15 -1.66
CA LEU A 469 -13.79 -6.99 -2.11
C LEU A 469 -12.48 -6.77 -1.32
N LEU A 470 -12.12 -7.69 -0.41
CA LEU A 470 -10.81 -7.83 0.22
C LEU A 470 -10.36 -9.28 0.46
N HIS A 471 -11.16 -10.28 0.09
CA HIS A 471 -10.80 -11.71 0.21
C HIS A 471 -10.16 -12.25 -1.08
N LEU A 472 -9.10 -11.55 -1.50
CA LEU A 472 -7.96 -11.99 -2.32
C LEU A 472 -8.10 -12.11 -3.87
N PRO A 473 -6.98 -11.84 -4.61
CA PRO A 473 -5.63 -11.69 -4.09
C PRO A 473 -5.00 -10.29 -4.21
N PRO A 474 -4.53 -9.69 -3.09
CA PRO A 474 -3.32 -8.84 -3.08
C PRO A 474 -2.03 -9.59 -3.47
N LEU A 475 -2.09 -10.91 -3.71
CA LEU A 475 -0.98 -11.79 -4.17
C LEU A 475 -0.37 -11.44 -5.53
N GLY A 476 -0.75 -10.29 -6.08
CA GLY A 476 -0.49 -9.95 -7.44
C GLY A 476 -0.38 -8.46 -7.71
N LEU A 477 -0.45 -7.51 -6.77
CA LEU A 477 -0.20 -6.13 -7.20
C LEU A 477 1.29 -5.91 -7.48
N ALA A 478 2.18 -6.35 -6.57
CA ALA A 478 3.63 -6.37 -6.85
C ALA A 478 3.98 -7.30 -8.04
N VAL A 479 3.39 -8.51 -8.11
CA VAL A 479 3.65 -9.47 -9.20
C VAL A 479 2.97 -9.09 -10.52
N ARG A 480 1.80 -8.43 -10.54
CA ARG A 480 1.12 -7.93 -11.75
C ARG A 480 1.67 -6.59 -12.21
N CYS A 481 2.15 -5.72 -11.33
CA CYS A 481 2.93 -4.54 -11.73
C CYS A 481 4.27 -4.97 -12.35
N LEU A 482 4.94 -5.97 -11.79
CA LEU A 482 6.10 -6.62 -12.43
C LEU A 482 5.74 -7.29 -13.78
N ARG A 483 4.59 -7.99 -13.88
CA ARG A 483 4.14 -8.60 -15.16
C ARG A 483 3.71 -7.57 -16.21
N ARG A 484 3.08 -6.44 -15.84
CA ARG A 484 2.65 -5.40 -16.81
C ARG A 484 3.84 -4.68 -17.44
N HIS A 485 4.96 -4.55 -16.73
CA HIS A 485 6.20 -4.00 -17.30
C HIS A 485 6.85 -4.97 -18.30
N ALA A 486 6.87 -6.28 -18.01
CA ALA A 486 7.41 -7.28 -18.94
C ALA A 486 6.53 -7.48 -20.20
N ALA A 487 5.20 -7.39 -20.09
CA ALA A 487 4.29 -7.63 -21.20
C ALA A 487 4.23 -6.49 -22.24
N LYS A 488 4.57 -5.25 -21.87
CA LYS A 488 4.56 -4.10 -22.81
C LYS A 488 5.77 -4.04 -23.75
N LEU A 489 6.80 -4.87 -23.53
CA LEU A 489 7.96 -4.95 -24.42
C LEU A 489 7.92 -6.14 -25.41
N LEU A 490 6.86 -6.95 -25.41
CA LEU A 490 6.84 -8.24 -26.14
C LEU A 490 5.55 -8.53 -26.95
N ARG A 491 4.78 -7.53 -27.39
CA ARG A 491 3.71 -7.78 -28.37
C ARG A 491 3.72 -6.80 -29.54
N PRO A 492 4.31 -7.17 -30.68
CA PRO A 492 3.81 -6.72 -31.97
C PRO A 492 2.61 -7.61 -32.36
N GLY A 493 1.46 -6.99 -32.63
CA GLY A 493 0.36 -7.65 -33.35
C GLY A 493 -0.84 -8.07 -32.49
N GLU A 494 -1.59 -7.10 -31.98
CA GLU A 494 -3.04 -7.25 -31.81
C GLU A 494 -3.70 -5.99 -32.38
N GLN A 495 -3.65 -5.85 -33.71
CA GLN A 495 -4.61 -5.02 -34.43
C GLN A 495 -5.90 -5.84 -34.50
N GLY A 496 -6.89 -5.44 -33.69
CA GLY A 496 -8.22 -6.02 -33.76
C GLY A 496 -8.88 -5.64 -35.09
N GLU A 497 -9.14 -6.66 -35.92
CA GLU A 497 -10.00 -6.56 -37.08
C GLU A 497 -11.43 -6.25 -36.63
N PHE A 498 -11.92 -5.05 -36.95
CA PHE A 498 -13.34 -4.75 -36.97
C PHE A 498 -13.93 -5.32 -38.26
N ARG A 499 -14.65 -6.44 -38.17
CA ARG A 499 -15.61 -6.84 -39.22
C ARG A 499 -16.88 -6.02 -39.04
N ALA A 500 -17.07 -5.02 -39.90
CA ALA A 500 -18.33 -4.35 -40.09
C ALA A 500 -19.35 -5.31 -40.70
N LEU A 501 -20.52 -5.42 -40.08
CA LEU A 501 -21.73 -5.93 -40.72
C LEU A 501 -22.26 -4.84 -41.65
N GLY A 502 -22.30 -5.14 -42.94
CA GLY A 502 -22.91 -4.30 -43.97
C GLY A 502 -23.09 -5.14 -45.23
N GLU A 503 -24.36 -5.40 -45.57
CA GLU A 503 -24.79 -6.15 -46.73
C GLU A 503 -24.48 -5.44 -48.07
N GLU A 504 -24.59 -6.23 -49.13
CA GLU A 504 -24.71 -5.89 -50.56
C GLU A 504 -23.43 -5.74 -51.41
N GLY A 505 -23.31 -6.60 -52.43
CA GLY A 505 -22.66 -6.24 -53.70
C GLY A 505 -21.62 -7.20 -54.30
N ARG A 506 -22.10 -8.25 -54.97
CA ARG A 506 -21.59 -8.85 -56.24
C ARG A 506 -20.07 -8.99 -56.50
N GLY A 507 -19.65 -10.23 -56.77
CA GLY A 507 -18.82 -10.57 -57.95
C GLY A 507 -17.30 -10.66 -57.81
N HIS A 508 -16.79 -11.89 -57.60
CA HIS A 508 -15.64 -12.62 -58.20
C HIS A 508 -14.45 -11.93 -58.96
N PRO A 509 -13.30 -12.62 -59.15
CA PRO A 509 -12.00 -12.33 -58.51
C PRO A 509 -10.86 -11.97 -59.50
N ARG A 510 -9.63 -11.64 -59.02
CA ARG A 510 -8.33 -12.14 -59.54
C ARG A 510 -7.08 -11.52 -58.87
N GLN A 511 -6.16 -12.42 -58.52
CA GLN A 511 -4.69 -12.44 -58.73
C GLN A 511 -3.91 -11.12 -58.93
N GLY A 512 -2.78 -11.00 -58.22
CA GLY A 512 -1.72 -10.04 -58.56
C GLY A 512 -0.49 -10.17 -57.66
N THR A 513 0.54 -10.83 -58.17
CA THR A 513 1.84 -11.20 -57.58
C THR A 513 2.85 -10.05 -57.42
N ALA A 514 3.82 -10.32 -56.53
CA ALA A 514 5.26 -9.99 -56.62
C ALA A 514 5.80 -8.66 -56.06
N ALA A 515 6.58 -8.83 -54.98
CA ALA A 515 7.98 -8.44 -54.79
C ALA A 515 8.43 -6.99 -55.03
N PHE A 516 9.17 -6.42 -54.07
CA PHE A 516 10.50 -5.84 -54.33
C PHE A 516 11.33 -5.73 -53.04
N LEU A 517 12.57 -6.19 -53.14
CA LEU A 517 13.69 -6.08 -52.19
C LEU A 517 14.36 -4.68 -52.29
N PRO A 518 15.33 -4.34 -51.42
CA PRO A 518 15.60 -2.98 -50.92
C PRO A 518 16.80 -2.30 -51.60
N ARG A 519 17.03 -1.02 -51.24
CA ARG A 519 18.32 -0.29 -51.08
C ARG A 519 17.98 1.18 -50.73
N GLY A 520 18.73 1.91 -49.92
CA GLY A 520 20.01 1.65 -49.27
C GLY A 520 20.39 2.83 -48.38
#